data_AF-A0A920SDV2-F1
#
_entry.id   AF-A0A920SDV2-F1
#
_cell.length_a   1.000
_cell.length_b   1.000
_cell.length_c   1.000
_cell.angle_alpha   90.00
_cell.angle_beta   90.00
_cell.angle_gamma   90.00
#
_symmetry.space_group_name_H-M   'P 1'
#
loop_
_entity.id
_entity.type
_entity.pdbx_description
1 polymer ?
#
loop_
_entity_poly.entity_id
_entity_poly.type
_entity_poly.pdbx_seq_one_letter_code
_entity_poly.pdbx_strand_id
1 'polypeptide(L)'
;MTAEEFQTYQDGKADGELSLRVYALMWYPQFPALRDAGIKSGLGDDMLRIGGIKMVADGAIATRTAYLSEPYEGSMCDHGILAMEQDEIEQRVIDMHRAGFQVCIHANGDLTIDMVLTAYEKAQKAYPRSDTRHRIEHCTLVNPELLARMKALGVIATPFCTYVYHHGEKMRYYGEHRLEWMFAQRSFIDAGVVSTGATDYPQAHSSLYWESRVASLEPTVLVRNGVSIKRCRLKKL
;
A
#
# COMPACT_ATOMS: atom_id res chain seq x y z
N MET A 1 -11.42 4.45 -6.02
CA MET A 1 -12.29 5.38 -6.74
C MET A 1 -13.55 4.66 -7.18
N THR A 2 -14.71 5.17 -6.81
CA THR A 2 -16.02 4.70 -7.31
C THR A 2 -16.25 5.17 -8.75
N ALA A 3 -17.35 4.71 -9.37
CA ALA A 3 -17.73 5.19 -10.71
C ALA A 3 -18.12 6.68 -10.68
N GLU A 4 -18.87 7.10 -9.66
CA GLU A 4 -19.29 8.50 -9.47
C GLU A 4 -18.09 9.42 -9.28
N GLU A 5 -17.15 9.07 -8.41
CA GLU A 5 -15.92 9.85 -8.23
C GLU A 5 -15.14 9.98 -9.55
N PHE A 6 -15.03 8.89 -10.32
CA PHE A 6 -14.33 8.93 -11.62
C PHE A 6 -15.05 9.83 -12.64
N GLN A 7 -16.39 9.83 -12.66
CA GLN A 7 -17.18 10.74 -13.49
C GLN A 7 -16.93 12.20 -13.11
N THR A 8 -16.86 12.53 -11.82
CA THR A 8 -16.51 13.90 -11.38
C THR A 8 -15.15 14.34 -11.92
N TYR A 9 -14.14 13.46 -11.95
CA TYR A 9 -12.85 13.79 -12.57
C TYR A 9 -12.93 13.91 -14.10
N GLN A 10 -13.82 13.17 -14.76
CA GLN A 10 -14.05 13.30 -16.20
C GLN A 10 -14.69 14.66 -16.53
N ASP A 11 -15.72 15.06 -15.79
CA ASP A 11 -16.41 16.33 -15.96
C ASP A 11 -15.46 17.51 -15.71
N GLY A 12 -14.76 17.51 -14.57
CA GLY A 12 -13.77 18.55 -14.26
C GLY A 12 -12.62 18.63 -15.28
N LYS A 13 -12.27 17.52 -15.94
CA LYS A 13 -11.31 17.55 -17.05
C LYS A 13 -11.94 18.13 -18.32
N ALA A 14 -13.18 17.79 -18.65
CA ALA A 14 -13.89 18.31 -19.81
C ALA A 14 -14.10 19.83 -19.71
N ASP A 15 -14.32 20.34 -18.50
CA ASP A 15 -14.49 21.76 -18.19
C ASP A 15 -13.15 22.52 -18.06
N GLY A 16 -12.00 21.82 -18.18
CA GLY A 16 -10.68 22.44 -18.08
C GLY A 16 -10.25 22.80 -16.65
N GLU A 17 -10.94 22.29 -15.63
CA GLU A 17 -10.70 22.56 -14.21
C GLU A 17 -9.70 21.58 -13.57
N LEU A 18 -9.44 20.43 -14.21
CA LEU A 18 -8.52 19.42 -13.68
C LEU A 18 -7.06 19.89 -13.75
N SER A 19 -6.54 20.39 -12.65
CA SER A 19 -5.17 20.93 -12.52
C SER A 19 -4.10 19.92 -12.13
N LEU A 20 -4.49 18.68 -11.79
CA LEU A 20 -3.60 17.61 -11.36
C LEU A 20 -3.77 16.36 -12.23
N ARG A 21 -2.68 15.64 -12.45
CA ARG A 21 -2.72 14.33 -13.11
C ARG A 21 -3.30 13.29 -12.17
N VAL A 22 -4.30 12.57 -12.62
CA VAL A 22 -5.02 11.56 -11.83
C VAL A 22 -4.73 10.16 -12.38
N TYR A 23 -4.07 9.36 -11.55
CA TYR A 23 -3.91 7.92 -11.73
C TYR A 23 -4.96 7.20 -10.89
N ALA A 24 -6.10 6.89 -11.48
CA ALA A 24 -7.26 6.39 -10.74
C ALA A 24 -7.09 4.91 -10.37
N LEU A 25 -6.99 4.62 -9.07
CA LEU A 25 -7.16 3.27 -8.56
C LEU A 25 -8.67 3.01 -8.39
N MET A 26 -9.27 2.26 -9.31
CA MET A 26 -10.70 1.94 -9.28
C MET A 26 -10.98 0.93 -8.17
N TRP A 27 -12.09 1.09 -7.46
CA TRP A 27 -12.47 0.16 -6.40
C TRP A 27 -12.86 -1.21 -6.99
N TYR A 28 -12.63 -2.30 -6.27
CA TYR A 28 -12.83 -3.66 -6.80
C TYR A 28 -14.23 -3.97 -7.36
N PRO A 29 -15.35 -3.53 -6.77
CA PRO A 29 -16.69 -3.73 -7.32
C PRO A 29 -16.87 -3.22 -8.76
N GLN A 30 -16.02 -2.32 -9.24
CA GLN A 30 -16.03 -1.81 -10.60
C GLN A 30 -15.30 -2.73 -11.58
N PHE A 31 -14.45 -3.65 -11.10
CA PHE A 31 -13.63 -4.54 -11.93
C PHE A 31 -14.43 -5.38 -12.93
N PRO A 32 -15.55 -6.04 -12.57
CA PRO A 32 -16.30 -6.85 -13.54
C PRO A 32 -16.74 -6.04 -14.76
N ALA A 33 -17.31 -4.84 -14.54
CA ALA A 33 -17.74 -3.97 -15.63
C ALA A 33 -16.56 -3.48 -16.49
N LEU A 34 -15.44 -3.11 -15.86
CA LEU A 34 -14.23 -2.69 -16.58
C LEU A 34 -13.65 -3.84 -17.44
N ARG A 35 -13.59 -5.05 -16.88
CA ARG A 35 -13.15 -6.26 -17.58
C ARG A 35 -14.05 -6.56 -18.77
N ASP A 36 -15.37 -6.55 -18.57
CA ASP A 36 -16.35 -6.92 -19.60
C ASP A 36 -16.39 -5.88 -20.73
N ALA A 37 -16.02 -4.62 -20.43
CA ALA A 37 -15.79 -3.58 -21.42
C ALA A 37 -14.42 -3.68 -22.13
N GLY A 38 -13.58 -4.67 -21.81
CA GLY A 38 -12.25 -4.86 -22.40
C GLY A 38 -11.20 -3.83 -21.96
N ILE A 39 -11.46 -3.09 -20.87
CA ILE A 39 -10.56 -2.07 -20.34
C ILE A 39 -9.36 -2.74 -19.67
N LYS A 40 -8.19 -2.11 -19.78
CA LYS A 40 -6.95 -2.49 -19.09
C LYS A 40 -6.35 -1.29 -18.37
N SER A 41 -5.41 -1.55 -17.48
CA SER A 41 -4.59 -0.53 -16.85
C SER A 41 -3.93 0.39 -17.88
N GLY A 42 -3.99 1.69 -17.64
CA GLY A 42 -3.42 2.73 -18.49
C GLY A 42 -4.41 3.40 -19.45
N LEU A 43 -5.67 2.95 -19.54
CA LEU A 43 -6.68 3.61 -20.38
C LEU A 43 -6.92 5.06 -19.92
N GLY A 44 -6.80 6.01 -20.84
CA GLY A 44 -6.95 7.44 -20.59
C GLY A 44 -5.81 8.22 -21.24
N ASP A 45 -5.44 9.34 -20.63
CA ASP A 45 -4.34 10.17 -21.13
C ASP A 45 -3.44 10.71 -20.00
N ASP A 46 -2.69 11.76 -20.29
CA ASP A 46 -1.73 12.33 -19.36
C ASP A 46 -2.36 13.00 -18.14
N MET A 47 -3.64 13.42 -18.25
CA MET A 47 -4.34 14.10 -17.17
C MET A 47 -5.23 13.17 -16.37
N LEU A 48 -5.93 12.23 -17.00
CA LEU A 48 -6.80 11.29 -16.31
C LEU A 48 -6.70 9.91 -16.95
N ARG A 49 -6.31 8.91 -16.15
CA ARG A 49 -6.27 7.51 -16.60
C ARG A 49 -6.70 6.52 -15.52
N ILE A 50 -7.30 5.42 -15.96
CA ILE A 50 -7.57 4.23 -15.14
C ILE A 50 -6.24 3.55 -14.89
N GLY A 51 -5.79 3.60 -13.65
CA GLY A 51 -4.49 3.09 -13.23
C GLY A 51 -4.50 1.60 -12.93
N GLY A 52 -5.19 1.22 -11.87
CA GLY A 52 -5.27 -0.15 -11.38
C GLY A 52 -6.54 -0.39 -10.59
N ILE A 53 -6.67 -1.57 -10.00
CA ILE A 53 -7.79 -1.91 -9.11
C ILE A 53 -7.30 -1.94 -7.66
N LYS A 54 -8.04 -1.28 -6.76
CA LYS A 54 -7.78 -1.22 -5.31
C LYS A 54 -8.62 -2.24 -4.56
N MET A 55 -7.98 -2.96 -3.63
CA MET A 55 -8.62 -3.82 -2.62
C MET A 55 -8.05 -3.54 -1.22
N VAL A 56 -8.70 -4.10 -0.20
CA VAL A 56 -8.30 -4.03 1.22
C VAL A 56 -8.28 -5.43 1.79
N ALA A 57 -7.12 -5.89 2.25
CA ALA A 57 -6.92 -7.26 2.76
C ALA A 57 -6.84 -7.33 4.30
N ASP A 58 -6.53 -6.23 4.99
CA ASP A 58 -6.57 -6.14 6.45
C ASP A 58 -7.00 -4.75 6.95
N GLY A 59 -6.99 -4.57 8.27
CA GLY A 59 -7.36 -3.30 8.90
C GLY A 59 -6.23 -2.27 8.98
N ALA A 60 -6.37 -1.35 9.92
CA ALA A 60 -5.50 -0.19 10.07
C ALA A 60 -4.60 -0.30 11.31
N ILE A 61 -3.46 0.38 11.25
CA ILE A 61 -2.48 0.40 12.34
C ILE A 61 -3.05 1.07 13.60
N ALA A 62 -3.74 2.22 13.45
CA ALA A 62 -4.28 2.95 14.60
C ALA A 62 -5.30 2.16 15.41
N THR A 63 -6.09 1.32 14.76
CA THR A 63 -7.20 0.59 15.39
C THR A 63 -6.79 -0.80 15.85
N ARG A 64 -5.51 -1.19 15.66
CA ARG A 64 -5.00 -2.56 15.89
C ARG A 64 -5.80 -3.61 15.14
N THR A 65 -6.08 -3.33 13.88
CA THR A 65 -6.81 -4.26 13.02
C THR A 65 -5.97 -4.75 11.84
N ALA A 66 -4.73 -4.32 11.72
CA ALA A 66 -3.77 -4.96 10.81
C ALA A 66 -3.52 -6.42 11.26
N TYR A 67 -3.43 -7.36 10.32
CA TYR A 67 -3.39 -8.78 10.66
C TYR A 67 -1.95 -9.31 10.73
N LEU A 68 -1.53 -9.69 11.94
CA LEU A 68 -0.13 -9.94 12.30
C LEU A 68 0.16 -11.43 12.51
N SER A 69 1.39 -11.85 12.23
CA SER A 69 1.85 -13.23 12.51
C SER A 69 1.91 -13.55 14.01
N GLU A 70 2.19 -12.54 14.84
CA GLU A 70 2.23 -12.62 16.30
C GLU A 70 1.15 -11.75 16.94
N PRO A 71 0.59 -12.13 18.12
CA PRO A 71 -0.41 -11.32 18.80
C PRO A 71 0.08 -9.91 19.10
N TYR A 72 -0.83 -8.93 19.14
CA TYR A 72 -0.53 -7.57 19.63
C TYR A 72 0.07 -7.59 21.04
N GLU A 73 0.95 -6.63 21.33
CA GLU A 73 1.59 -6.48 22.64
C GLU A 73 0.52 -6.38 23.75
N GLY A 74 0.68 -7.18 24.80
CA GLY A 74 -0.30 -7.27 25.89
C GLY A 74 -1.54 -8.13 25.58
N SER A 75 -1.56 -8.86 24.47
CA SER A 75 -2.59 -9.85 24.14
C SER A 75 -1.98 -11.23 23.90
N MET A 76 -2.74 -12.28 24.19
CA MET A 76 -2.35 -13.68 23.95
C MET A 76 -2.95 -14.25 22.65
N CYS A 77 -3.94 -13.57 22.06
CA CYS A 77 -4.72 -14.12 20.94
C CYS A 77 -5.24 -13.08 19.93
N ASP A 78 -5.03 -11.79 20.18
CA ASP A 78 -5.44 -10.75 19.25
C ASP A 78 -4.38 -10.58 18.17
N HIS A 79 -4.68 -11.03 16.96
CA HIS A 79 -3.83 -10.87 15.78
C HIS A 79 -4.33 -9.78 14.84
N GLY A 80 -5.43 -9.08 15.16
CA GLY A 80 -6.08 -8.13 14.27
C GLY A 80 -7.17 -8.76 13.40
N ILE A 81 -7.49 -8.12 12.27
CA ILE A 81 -8.65 -8.49 11.45
C ILE A 81 -8.23 -8.67 10.00
N LEU A 82 -8.54 -9.85 9.47
CA LEU A 82 -8.43 -10.14 8.06
C LEU A 82 -9.71 -9.69 7.34
N ALA A 83 -9.57 -8.90 6.28
CA ALA A 83 -10.68 -8.41 5.48
C ALA A 83 -10.97 -9.29 4.26
N MET A 84 -9.98 -10.07 3.81
CA MET A 84 -10.11 -11.07 2.75
C MET A 84 -9.25 -12.29 3.08
N GLU A 85 -9.84 -13.47 2.98
CA GLU A 85 -9.13 -14.74 3.17
C GLU A 85 -8.13 -15.01 2.03
N GLN A 86 -7.15 -15.90 2.25
CA GLN A 86 -6.10 -16.20 1.27
C GLN A 86 -6.68 -16.59 -0.10
N ASP A 87 -7.62 -17.52 -0.13
CA ASP A 87 -8.23 -18.02 -1.38
C ASP A 87 -8.96 -16.90 -2.13
N GLU A 88 -9.58 -15.96 -1.40
CA GLU A 88 -10.23 -14.81 -1.98
C GLU A 88 -9.23 -13.82 -2.58
N ILE A 89 -8.13 -13.54 -1.88
CA ILE A 89 -7.04 -12.69 -2.40
C ILE A 89 -6.48 -13.31 -3.68
N GLU A 90 -6.18 -14.61 -3.67
CA GLU A 90 -5.63 -15.33 -4.81
C GLU A 90 -6.55 -15.29 -6.03
N GLN A 91 -7.82 -15.64 -5.84
CA GLN A 91 -8.79 -15.66 -6.92
C GLN A 91 -8.93 -14.27 -7.57
N ARG A 92 -9.12 -13.23 -6.75
CA ARG A 92 -9.29 -11.85 -7.24
C ARG A 92 -8.03 -11.33 -7.93
N VAL A 93 -6.84 -11.61 -7.35
CA VAL A 93 -5.56 -11.23 -7.93
C VAL A 93 -5.38 -11.89 -9.29
N ILE A 94 -5.60 -13.20 -9.41
CA ILE A 94 -5.46 -13.94 -10.68
C ILE A 94 -6.39 -13.35 -11.74
N ASP A 95 -7.66 -13.10 -11.40
CA ASP A 95 -8.66 -12.58 -12.35
C ASP A 95 -8.25 -11.20 -12.90
N MET A 96 -7.87 -10.27 -12.02
CA MET A 96 -7.47 -8.92 -12.41
C MET A 96 -6.13 -8.91 -13.14
N HIS A 97 -5.18 -9.72 -12.67
CA HIS A 97 -3.87 -9.87 -13.28
C HIS A 97 -3.99 -10.39 -14.72
N ARG A 98 -4.79 -11.46 -14.92
CA ARG A 98 -5.04 -12.04 -16.24
C ARG A 98 -5.77 -11.06 -17.17
N ALA A 99 -6.68 -10.26 -16.62
CA ALA A 99 -7.40 -9.22 -17.37
C ALA A 99 -6.50 -8.02 -17.77
N GLY A 100 -5.25 -7.96 -17.32
CA GLY A 100 -4.30 -6.91 -17.70
C GLY A 100 -4.29 -5.71 -16.76
N PHE A 101 -4.91 -5.80 -15.59
CA PHE A 101 -4.87 -4.74 -14.58
C PHE A 101 -3.61 -4.82 -13.70
N GLN A 102 -3.15 -3.65 -13.24
CA GLN A 102 -2.33 -3.50 -12.07
C GLN A 102 -3.22 -3.72 -10.84
N VAL A 103 -2.81 -4.61 -9.94
CA VAL A 103 -3.51 -4.89 -8.70
C VAL A 103 -2.82 -4.16 -7.57
N CYS A 104 -3.60 -3.40 -6.78
CA CYS A 104 -3.12 -2.57 -5.68
C CYS A 104 -3.88 -2.97 -4.40
N ILE A 105 -3.20 -3.52 -3.40
CA ILE A 105 -3.89 -4.09 -2.23
C ILE A 105 -3.39 -3.42 -0.97
N HIS A 106 -4.30 -2.87 -0.17
CA HIS A 106 -4.00 -2.45 1.20
C HIS A 106 -3.66 -3.68 2.04
N ALA A 107 -2.45 -3.67 2.60
CA ALA A 107 -1.97 -4.66 3.54
C ALA A 107 -0.99 -3.99 4.51
N ASN A 108 -1.28 -4.03 5.81
CA ASN A 108 -0.46 -3.43 6.86
C ASN A 108 0.36 -4.46 7.63
N GLY A 109 -0.28 -5.56 8.02
CA GLY A 109 0.35 -6.62 8.80
C GLY A 109 1.26 -7.49 7.95
N ASP A 110 2.29 -8.04 8.58
CA ASP A 110 3.28 -8.89 7.93
C ASP A 110 2.64 -10.15 7.35
N LEU A 111 1.67 -10.74 8.05
CA LEU A 111 0.95 -11.91 7.57
C LEU A 111 0.06 -11.58 6.37
N THR A 112 -0.63 -10.43 6.36
CA THR A 112 -1.39 -10.00 5.17
C THR A 112 -0.49 -9.67 3.98
N ILE A 113 0.69 -9.08 4.23
CA ILE A 113 1.66 -8.80 3.15
C ILE A 113 2.18 -10.11 2.55
N ASP A 114 2.46 -11.12 3.39
CA ASP A 114 2.81 -12.48 2.94
C ASP A 114 1.73 -13.07 2.02
N MET A 115 0.47 -13.02 2.47
CA MET A 115 -0.69 -13.51 1.74
C MET A 115 -0.84 -12.87 0.35
N VAL A 116 -0.66 -11.54 0.28
CA VAL A 116 -0.70 -10.77 -0.96
C VAL A 116 0.45 -11.13 -1.91
N LEU A 117 1.67 -11.28 -1.39
CA LEU A 117 2.83 -11.70 -2.19
C LEU A 117 2.64 -13.10 -2.75
N THR A 118 2.08 -14.02 -1.96
CA THR A 118 1.74 -15.38 -2.39
C THR A 118 0.75 -15.36 -3.55
N ALA A 119 -0.27 -14.49 -3.50
CA ALA A 119 -1.21 -14.32 -4.58
C ALA A 119 -0.56 -13.74 -5.86
N TYR A 120 0.33 -12.75 -5.72
CA TYR A 120 1.09 -12.20 -6.85
C TYR A 120 2.03 -13.23 -7.50
N GLU A 121 2.71 -14.05 -6.69
CA GLU A 121 3.55 -15.16 -7.17
C GLU A 121 2.74 -16.17 -7.96
N LYS A 122 1.59 -16.59 -7.43
CA LYS A 122 0.68 -17.53 -8.10
C LYS A 122 0.18 -16.96 -9.43
N ALA A 123 -0.23 -15.69 -9.46
CA ALA A 123 -0.69 -15.05 -10.69
C ALA A 123 0.42 -14.92 -11.73
N GLN A 124 1.63 -14.49 -11.35
CA GLN A 124 2.78 -14.42 -12.27
C GLN A 124 3.21 -15.79 -12.78
N LYS A 125 3.13 -16.84 -11.95
CA LYS A 125 3.42 -18.21 -12.37
C LYS A 125 2.39 -18.72 -13.38
N ALA A 126 1.10 -18.44 -13.16
CA ALA A 126 0.02 -18.91 -14.01
C ALA A 126 -0.09 -18.11 -15.32
N TYR A 127 0.15 -16.80 -15.27
CA TYR A 127 -0.01 -15.87 -16.39
C TYR A 127 1.14 -14.86 -16.47
N PRO A 128 2.37 -15.26 -16.82
CA PRO A 128 3.53 -14.36 -16.78
C PRO A 128 3.33 -13.03 -17.52
N ARG A 129 3.59 -11.92 -16.83
CA ARG A 129 3.59 -10.55 -17.38
C ARG A 129 4.90 -9.85 -17.05
N SER A 130 5.48 -9.16 -18.05
CA SER A 130 6.83 -8.55 -17.95
C SER A 130 6.91 -7.32 -17.05
N ASP A 131 5.83 -6.55 -16.91
CA ASP A 131 5.79 -5.36 -16.04
C ASP A 131 4.38 -5.17 -15.45
N THR A 132 4.09 -5.91 -14.39
CA THR A 132 2.77 -5.85 -13.72
C THR A 132 2.61 -4.63 -12.83
N ARG A 133 3.73 -4.14 -12.29
CA ARG A 133 3.83 -3.03 -11.35
C ARG A 133 2.87 -3.15 -10.18
N HIS A 134 2.51 -4.37 -9.75
CA HIS A 134 1.57 -4.57 -8.64
C HIS A 134 2.03 -3.82 -7.39
N ARG A 135 1.07 -3.34 -6.60
CA ARG A 135 1.33 -2.46 -5.46
C ARG A 135 0.79 -3.07 -4.18
N ILE A 136 1.60 -2.96 -3.12
CA ILE A 136 1.12 -3.16 -1.76
C ILE A 136 0.97 -1.78 -1.14
N GLU A 137 -0.29 -1.42 -0.87
CA GLU A 137 -0.66 -0.16 -0.26
C GLU A 137 -0.40 -0.18 1.23
N HIS A 138 0.18 0.91 1.74
CA HIS A 138 0.69 1.06 3.12
C HIS A 138 1.92 0.20 3.41
N CYS A 139 1.87 -1.11 3.14
CA CYS A 139 3.00 -2.04 3.27
C CYS A 139 3.78 -1.81 4.58
N THR A 140 3.07 -1.79 5.70
CA THR A 140 3.59 -1.17 6.92
C THR A 140 4.62 -2.02 7.64
N LEU A 141 4.25 -3.23 8.07
CA LEU A 141 5.13 -4.12 8.83
C LEU A 141 5.76 -5.15 7.90
N VAL A 142 7.06 -5.02 7.66
CA VAL A 142 7.80 -5.93 6.77
C VAL A 142 8.86 -6.72 7.53
N ASN A 143 9.56 -7.61 6.84
CA ASN A 143 10.71 -8.33 7.37
C ASN A 143 11.68 -8.66 6.20
N PRO A 144 12.89 -9.20 6.44
CA PRO A 144 13.85 -9.50 5.38
C PRO A 144 13.30 -10.42 4.28
N GLU A 145 12.47 -11.41 4.64
CA GLU A 145 11.90 -12.37 3.71
C GLU A 145 10.89 -11.70 2.77
N LEU A 146 9.97 -10.91 3.32
CA LEU A 146 9.00 -10.15 2.54
C LEU A 146 9.69 -9.19 1.58
N LEU A 147 10.74 -8.49 2.01
CA LEU A 147 11.53 -7.61 1.14
C LEU A 147 12.18 -8.35 -0.03
N ALA A 148 12.73 -9.55 0.22
CA ALA A 148 13.32 -10.38 -0.83
C ALA A 148 12.27 -10.81 -1.87
N ARG A 149 11.08 -11.22 -1.42
CA ARG A 149 9.97 -11.61 -2.31
C ARG A 149 9.44 -10.42 -3.11
N MET A 150 9.26 -9.26 -2.47
CA MET A 150 8.87 -8.02 -3.15
C MET A 150 9.86 -7.64 -4.26
N LYS A 151 11.17 -7.76 -3.98
CA LYS A 151 12.22 -7.49 -4.97
C LYS A 151 12.15 -8.45 -6.15
N ALA A 152 12.00 -9.75 -5.87
CA ALA A 152 11.94 -10.79 -6.90
C ALA A 152 10.73 -10.61 -7.83
N LEU A 153 9.59 -10.19 -7.29
CA LEU A 153 8.36 -9.96 -8.06
C LEU A 153 8.29 -8.61 -8.77
N GLY A 154 9.16 -7.65 -8.41
CA GLY A 154 9.06 -6.27 -8.88
C GLY A 154 7.82 -5.54 -8.34
N VAL A 155 7.34 -5.92 -7.16
CA VAL A 155 6.21 -5.27 -6.48
C VAL A 155 6.65 -3.90 -5.96
N ILE A 156 5.73 -2.93 -6.01
CA ILE A 156 5.95 -1.57 -5.53
C ILE A 156 5.35 -1.43 -4.11
N ALA A 157 6.16 -0.93 -3.18
CA ALA A 157 5.69 -0.55 -1.84
C ALA A 157 5.18 0.90 -1.86
N THR A 158 4.05 1.19 -1.21
CA THR A 158 3.54 2.57 -1.05
C THR A 158 3.30 2.92 0.42
N PRO A 159 4.36 2.91 1.26
CA PRO A 159 4.24 3.33 2.64
C PRO A 159 4.07 4.86 2.77
N PHE A 160 3.64 5.26 3.96
CA PHE A 160 3.39 6.66 4.32
C PHE A 160 3.86 6.89 5.76
N CYS A 161 4.99 7.56 5.89
CA CYS A 161 5.73 7.78 7.13
C CYS A 161 5.11 8.88 8.01
N THR A 162 4.33 9.83 7.45
CA THR A 162 3.62 10.86 8.24
C THR A 162 2.66 10.30 9.26
N TYR A 163 2.18 9.07 9.07
CA TYR A 163 1.31 8.41 10.02
C TYR A 163 1.91 8.34 11.42
N VAL A 164 3.20 8.00 11.51
CA VAL A 164 3.93 7.86 12.78
C VAL A 164 3.99 9.18 13.53
N TYR A 165 4.13 10.29 12.79
CA TYR A 165 4.15 11.63 13.37
C TYR A 165 2.80 12.01 14.01
N HIS A 166 1.68 11.61 13.38
CA HIS A 166 0.33 11.95 13.86
C HIS A 166 -0.27 10.92 14.83
N HIS A 167 0.21 9.68 14.81
CA HIS A 167 -0.35 8.54 15.55
C HIS A 167 0.69 7.74 16.34
N GLY A 168 1.83 8.34 16.65
CA GLY A 168 2.93 7.70 17.38
C GLY A 168 2.51 7.09 18.71
N GLU A 169 1.53 7.69 19.40
CA GLU A 169 0.97 7.18 20.66
C GLU A 169 0.36 5.78 20.56
N LYS A 170 -0.04 5.36 19.34
CA LYS A 170 -0.65 4.06 19.06
C LYS A 170 0.39 2.97 18.77
N MET A 171 1.66 3.34 18.60
CA MET A 171 2.73 2.39 18.27
C MET A 171 3.11 1.47 19.43
N ARG A 172 2.78 1.85 20.68
CA ARG A 172 3.04 1.05 21.89
C ARG A 172 2.46 -0.36 21.88
N TYR A 173 1.54 -0.66 20.96
CA TYR A 173 0.87 -1.96 20.85
C TYR A 173 1.56 -2.97 19.95
N TYR A 174 2.66 -2.58 19.30
CA TYR A 174 3.37 -3.42 18.33
C TYR A 174 4.67 -4.01 18.88
N GLY A 175 5.10 -3.57 20.07
CA GLY A 175 6.37 -4.00 20.66
C GLY A 175 7.60 -3.42 19.94
N GLU A 176 8.72 -3.33 20.65
CA GLU A 176 9.92 -2.68 20.11
C GLU A 176 10.45 -3.37 18.85
N HIS A 177 10.36 -4.69 18.79
CA HIS A 177 10.87 -5.47 17.67
C HIS A 177 10.15 -5.16 16.35
N ARG A 178 8.81 -5.14 16.33
CA ARG A 178 8.06 -4.82 15.11
C ARG A 178 8.26 -3.37 14.70
N LEU A 179 8.37 -2.45 15.66
CA LEU A 179 8.60 -1.03 15.36
C LEU A 179 9.90 -0.77 14.60
N GLU A 180 10.90 -1.67 14.69
CA GLU A 180 12.09 -1.56 13.84
C GLU A 180 11.79 -1.82 12.35
N TRP A 181 10.69 -2.49 12.06
CA TRP A 181 10.30 -2.91 10.71
C TRP A 181 9.01 -2.28 10.19
N MET A 182 8.34 -1.45 11.01
CA MET A 182 7.19 -0.67 10.58
C MET A 182 7.60 0.57 9.80
N PHE A 183 6.83 0.92 8.76
CA PHE A 183 7.03 2.11 7.92
C PHE A 183 8.47 2.18 7.37
N ALA A 184 9.06 1.03 7.03
CA ALA A 184 10.50 0.88 6.82
C ALA A 184 10.98 1.34 5.44
N GLN A 185 10.74 2.63 5.10
CA GLN A 185 11.08 3.22 3.80
C GLN A 185 12.52 2.96 3.36
N ARG A 186 13.47 3.02 4.31
CA ARG A 186 14.88 2.76 4.02
C ARG A 186 15.12 1.32 3.60
N SER A 187 14.49 0.38 4.31
CA SER A 187 14.65 -1.05 4.07
C SER A 187 14.19 -1.43 2.66
N PHE A 188 13.11 -0.83 2.14
CA PHE A 188 12.69 -1.06 0.76
C PHE A 188 13.78 -0.63 -0.23
N ILE A 189 14.32 0.58 -0.06
CA ILE A 189 15.36 1.13 -0.94
C ILE A 189 16.64 0.29 -0.88
N ASP A 190 17.09 -0.07 0.32
CA ASP A 190 18.30 -0.87 0.52
C ASP A 190 18.15 -2.29 -0.05
N ALA A 191 16.95 -2.87 0.00
CA ALA A 191 16.63 -4.14 -0.66
C ALA A 191 16.41 -4.02 -2.19
N GLY A 192 16.45 -2.79 -2.73
CA GLY A 192 16.20 -2.51 -4.14
C GLY A 192 14.74 -2.66 -4.56
N VAL A 193 13.80 -2.68 -3.61
CA VAL A 193 12.35 -2.63 -3.84
C VAL A 193 11.96 -1.21 -4.23
N VAL A 194 11.16 -1.05 -5.28
CA VAL A 194 10.64 0.27 -5.65
C VAL A 194 9.66 0.70 -4.56
N SER A 195 9.96 1.83 -3.91
CA SER A 195 9.07 2.42 -2.92
C SER A 195 8.66 3.83 -3.32
N THR A 196 7.40 4.17 -3.14
CA THR A 196 6.85 5.52 -3.37
C THR A 196 6.53 6.20 -2.05
N GLY A 197 6.45 7.53 -2.04
CA GLY A 197 5.83 8.27 -0.95
C GLY A 197 4.34 8.50 -1.20
N ALA A 198 3.52 8.32 -0.16
CA ALA A 198 2.12 8.68 -0.15
C ALA A 198 1.78 9.40 1.16
N THR A 199 0.70 10.18 1.19
CA THR A 199 0.19 10.80 2.42
C THR A 199 -1.04 10.11 2.98
N ASP A 200 -1.73 9.31 2.17
CA ASP A 200 -3.03 8.73 2.51
C ASP A 200 -4.06 9.78 2.99
N TYR A 201 -3.99 11.01 2.48
CA TYR A 201 -4.96 12.07 2.81
C TYR A 201 -6.40 11.60 2.49
N PRO A 202 -7.39 11.82 3.38
CA PRO A 202 -7.35 12.70 4.55
C PRO A 202 -6.83 12.08 5.85
N GLN A 203 -6.25 10.88 5.82
CA GLN A 203 -5.96 10.12 7.04
C GLN A 203 -4.67 10.59 7.71
N ALA A 204 -3.80 11.24 6.93
CA ALA A 204 -2.68 12.06 7.42
C ALA A 204 -2.61 13.40 6.68
N HIS A 205 -1.54 14.17 6.92
CA HIS A 205 -1.37 15.50 6.34
C HIS A 205 -1.19 15.45 4.81
N SER A 206 -1.88 16.31 4.08
CA SER A 206 -1.84 16.40 2.60
C SER A 206 -0.47 16.75 1.98
N SER A 207 0.55 17.12 2.76
CA SER A 207 1.78 17.71 2.24
C SER A 207 2.85 16.65 1.99
N LEU A 208 3.19 16.41 0.72
CA LEU A 208 4.33 15.57 0.34
C LEU A 208 5.68 16.16 0.77
N TYR A 209 5.77 17.49 0.91
CA TYR A 209 6.94 18.12 1.53
C TYR A 209 7.10 17.65 2.98
N TRP A 210 5.99 17.60 3.72
CA TRP A 210 5.99 17.08 5.08
C TRP A 210 6.33 15.59 5.13
N GLU A 211 5.77 14.79 4.22
CA GLU A 211 6.11 13.37 4.05
C GLU A 211 7.61 13.15 3.84
N SER A 212 8.20 13.86 2.88
CA SER A 212 9.65 13.76 2.60
C SER A 212 10.50 14.21 3.79
N ARG A 213 10.06 15.25 4.51
CA ARG A 213 10.76 15.76 5.68
C ARG A 213 10.74 14.72 6.79
N VAL A 214 9.57 14.19 7.14
CA VAL A 214 9.37 13.14 8.16
C VAL A 214 10.20 11.91 7.83
N ALA A 215 10.14 11.42 6.59
CA ALA A 215 10.97 10.30 6.14
C ALA A 215 12.48 10.58 6.22
N SER A 216 12.92 11.84 6.23
CA SER A 216 14.35 12.21 6.34
C SER A 216 14.84 12.50 7.76
N LEU A 217 13.95 12.54 8.76
CA LEU A 217 14.29 12.88 10.14
C LEU A 217 15.18 11.81 10.81
N GLU A 218 16.01 12.23 11.77
CA GLU A 218 16.73 11.31 12.67
C GLU A 218 15.71 10.53 13.54
N PRO A 219 16.00 9.29 13.97
CA PRO A 219 15.09 8.45 14.76
C PRO A 219 14.55 9.12 16.03
N THR A 220 15.29 10.09 16.57
CA THR A 220 14.95 10.88 17.76
C THR A 220 13.98 12.03 17.50
N VAL A 221 13.76 12.43 16.24
CA VAL A 221 12.92 13.60 15.87
C VAL A 221 11.54 13.17 15.33
N LEU A 222 11.33 11.87 15.09
CA LEU A 222 10.02 11.30 14.74
C LEU A 222 9.10 11.17 15.95
N VAL A 223 9.02 12.16 16.85
CA VAL A 223 7.96 12.11 17.87
C VAL A 223 7.51 13.43 18.47
N ARG A 224 6.20 13.66 18.33
CA ARG A 224 5.34 14.01 19.46
C ARG A 224 5.12 12.68 20.22
N ASN A 225 5.67 12.50 21.44
CA ASN A 225 5.38 11.37 22.38
C ASN A 225 6.39 10.20 22.55
N GLY A 226 7.68 10.33 22.21
CA GLY A 226 8.73 9.37 22.64
C GLY A 226 8.89 8.01 21.91
N VAL A 227 8.28 7.77 20.73
CA VAL A 227 8.43 6.55 19.90
C VAL A 227 9.45 6.76 18.79
N SER A 228 10.48 5.91 18.70
CA SER A 228 11.50 5.98 17.64
C SER A 228 11.33 4.86 16.61
N ILE A 229 11.17 5.20 15.33
CA ILE A 229 11.19 4.24 14.21
C ILE A 229 12.49 4.40 13.43
N LYS A 230 13.41 3.45 13.59
CA LYS A 230 14.79 3.55 13.09
C LYS A 230 14.90 3.44 11.56
N ARG A 231 13.93 2.80 10.89
CA ARG A 231 14.05 2.39 9.46
C ARG A 231 13.17 3.14 8.46
N CYS A 232 12.44 4.18 8.87
CA CYS A 232 11.67 5.05 7.94
C CYS A 232 12.57 5.99 7.09
N ARG A 233 13.91 5.87 7.16
CA ARG A 233 14.85 6.89 6.70
C ARG A 233 15.06 6.99 5.17
N LEU A 234 14.93 8.18 4.59
CA LEU A 234 15.52 8.55 3.30
C LEU A 234 16.82 9.33 3.57
N LYS A 235 17.97 8.90 3.02
CA LYS A 235 19.19 9.73 3.06
C LYS A 235 18.90 11.04 2.31
N LYS A 236 19.35 12.17 2.85
CA LYS A 236 19.50 13.41 2.06
C LYS A 236 20.37 13.07 0.84
N LEU A 237 19.83 13.30 -0.36
CA LEU A 237 20.61 13.38 -1.58
C LEU A 237 21.60 14.54 -1.50
#